data_AF-A0A1Q5PV49-F1
#
_entry.id   AF-A0A1Q5PV49-F1
#
_cell.length_a   1.000
_cell.length_b   1.000
_cell.length_c   1.000
_cell.angle_alpha   90.00
_cell.angle_beta   90.00
_cell.angle_gamma   90.00
#
_symmetry.space_group_name_H-M   'P 1'
#
loop_
_entity.id
_entity.type
_entity.pdbx_description
1 polymer ?
#
loop_
_entity_poly.entity_id
_entity_poly.type
_entity_poly.pdbx_seq_one_letter_code
_entity_poly.pdbx_strand_id
1 'polypeptide(L)'
;MRAHRRAWKWRRRVTLTSTIWLTLLWPLLYSDFSLVNLLAGLALALAVQVVLPLPRTGLGSHMRITALVWLVVRFLWDMAVATVQVAGAVVRGRQPLNAIVRVQLACDSDLFLTMVAGMTTLVPGSVVIQAYRRQSLVYLHVLDIEQAGGVGAVRQAVLAQEERILRALGSQAELAAAGVSPPVWWAPWRGKESA
;
A
#
# COMPACT_ATOMS: atom_id res chain seq x y z
N MET A 1 -34.21 -4.66 -30.55
CA MET A 1 -32.88 -5.33 -30.62
C MET A 1 -31.83 -4.65 -29.72
N ARG A 2 -31.90 -4.81 -28.39
CA ARG A 2 -30.95 -4.18 -27.42
C ARG A 2 -30.42 -5.16 -26.35
N ALA A 3 -30.15 -6.42 -26.71
CA ALA A 3 -29.71 -7.44 -25.76
C ALA A 3 -28.21 -7.79 -25.82
N HIS A 4 -27.48 -7.43 -26.89
CA HIS A 4 -26.15 -8.00 -27.13
C HIS A 4 -24.95 -7.25 -26.50
N ARG A 5 -25.15 -6.12 -25.81
CA ARG A 5 -24.05 -5.36 -25.17
C ARG A 5 -23.76 -5.73 -23.71
N ARG A 6 -24.53 -6.65 -23.09
CA ARG A 6 -24.34 -7.03 -21.68
C ARG A 6 -23.30 -8.15 -21.49
N ALA A 7 -23.18 -9.10 -22.43
CA ALA A 7 -22.30 -10.26 -22.31
C ALA A 7 -20.79 -9.88 -22.32
N TRP A 8 -20.41 -8.80 -22.99
CA TRP A 8 -19.01 -8.33 -23.04
C TRP A 8 -18.49 -7.88 -21.66
N LYS A 9 -19.34 -7.35 -20.78
CA LYS A 9 -18.96 -6.88 -19.44
C LYS A 9 -18.65 -8.01 -18.44
N TRP A 10 -18.96 -9.27 -18.75
CA TRP A 10 -18.72 -10.40 -17.83
C TRP A 10 -17.29 -10.96 -17.95
N ARG A 11 -16.77 -11.03 -19.17
CA ARG A 11 -15.42 -11.58 -19.46
C ARG A 11 -14.26 -10.74 -18.90
N ARG A 12 -14.52 -9.50 -18.46
CA ARG A 12 -13.52 -8.61 -17.81
C ARG A 12 -13.58 -8.62 -16.27
N ARG A 13 -14.50 -9.36 -15.65
CA ARG A 13 -14.64 -9.39 -14.17
C ARG A 13 -13.79 -10.46 -13.50
N VAL A 14 -13.52 -11.56 -14.21
CA VAL A 14 -12.66 -12.64 -13.71
C VAL A 14 -11.21 -12.32 -14.07
N THR A 15 -10.35 -12.23 -13.06
CA THR A 15 -8.91 -12.04 -13.24
C THR A 15 -8.21 -13.33 -12.85
N LEU A 16 -7.38 -13.86 -13.75
CA LEU A 16 -6.70 -15.15 -13.54
C LEU A 16 -5.92 -15.17 -12.23
N THR A 17 -5.22 -14.07 -11.93
CA THR A 17 -4.48 -13.89 -10.67
C THR A 17 -5.37 -14.01 -9.44
N SER A 18 -6.51 -13.32 -9.41
CA SER A 18 -7.47 -13.41 -8.29
C SER A 18 -8.08 -14.80 -8.17
N THR A 19 -8.40 -15.45 -9.30
CA THR A 19 -8.91 -16.83 -9.30
C THR A 19 -7.90 -17.79 -8.70
N ILE A 20 -6.65 -17.77 -9.17
CA ILE A 20 -5.59 -18.64 -8.65
C ILE A 20 -5.38 -18.39 -7.15
N TRP A 21 -5.27 -17.12 -6.75
CA TRP A 21 -5.05 -16.75 -5.37
C TRP A 21 -6.18 -17.22 -4.43
N LEU A 22 -7.43 -16.92 -4.77
CA LEU A 22 -8.59 -17.32 -3.96
C LEU A 22 -8.77 -18.84 -3.91
N THR A 23 -8.49 -19.53 -5.02
CA THR A 23 -8.55 -21.00 -5.08
C THR A 23 -7.50 -21.64 -4.18
N LEU A 24 -6.29 -21.06 -4.08
CA LEU A 24 -5.23 -21.54 -3.21
C LEU A 24 -5.44 -21.15 -1.74
N LEU A 25 -6.05 -19.99 -1.48
CA LEU A 25 -6.34 -19.52 -0.13
C LEU A 25 -7.33 -20.45 0.59
N TRP A 26 -8.28 -21.04 -0.15
CA TRP A 26 -9.29 -21.94 0.39
C TRP A 26 -8.71 -23.18 1.09
N PRO A 27 -7.88 -24.03 0.45
CA PRO A 27 -7.26 -25.16 1.12
C PRO A 27 -6.23 -24.74 2.17
N LEU A 28 -5.57 -23.57 2.04
CA LEU A 28 -4.70 -23.04 3.09
C LEU A 28 -5.45 -22.76 4.39
N LEU A 29 -6.71 -22.31 4.31
CA LEU A 29 -7.53 -21.99 5.47
C LEU A 29 -7.90 -23.24 6.27
N TYR A 30 -8.18 -24.34 5.58
CA TYR A 30 -8.56 -25.62 6.18
C TYR A 30 -7.39 -26.59 6.34
N SER A 31 -6.19 -26.23 5.86
CA SER A 31 -5.00 -27.08 5.78
C SER A 31 -5.24 -28.44 5.09
N ASP A 32 -6.23 -28.55 4.20
CA ASP A 32 -6.56 -29.75 3.44
C ASP A 32 -6.46 -29.47 1.94
N PHE A 33 -5.51 -30.15 1.28
CA PHE A 33 -5.23 -30.02 -0.15
C PHE A 33 -5.88 -31.13 -1.00
N SER A 34 -7.04 -31.64 -0.59
CA SER A 34 -7.82 -32.58 -1.39
C SER A 34 -8.35 -31.96 -2.69
N LEU A 35 -8.52 -32.78 -3.74
CA LEU A 35 -9.03 -32.33 -5.04
C LEU A 35 -10.44 -31.71 -4.94
N VAL A 36 -11.28 -32.27 -4.07
CA VAL A 36 -12.62 -31.74 -3.78
C VAL A 36 -12.54 -30.33 -3.21
N ASN A 37 -11.62 -30.10 -2.27
CA ASN A 37 -11.46 -28.80 -1.64
C ASN A 37 -10.92 -27.75 -2.63
N LEU A 38 -10.02 -28.15 -3.53
CA LEU A 38 -9.53 -27.27 -4.60
C LEU A 38 -10.65 -26.85 -5.57
N LEU A 39 -11.52 -27.78 -5.95
CA LEU A 39 -12.69 -27.48 -6.80
C LEU A 39 -13.71 -26.58 -6.09
N ALA A 40 -13.95 -26.80 -4.80
CA ALA A 40 -14.79 -25.93 -3.99
C ALA A 40 -14.20 -24.51 -3.90
N GLY A 41 -12.90 -24.39 -3.67
CA GLY A 41 -12.17 -23.12 -3.69
C GLY A 41 -12.26 -22.40 -5.03
N LEU A 42 -12.15 -23.12 -6.15
CA LEU A 42 -12.33 -22.56 -7.49
C LEU A 42 -13.75 -22.04 -7.72
N ALA A 43 -14.76 -22.83 -7.34
CA ALA A 43 -16.16 -22.43 -7.44
C ALA A 43 -16.43 -21.16 -6.62
N LEU A 44 -15.90 -21.10 -5.39
CA LEU A 44 -16.00 -19.92 -4.54
C LEU A 44 -15.28 -18.71 -5.14
N ALA A 45 -14.07 -18.89 -5.66
CA ALA A 45 -13.29 -17.82 -6.29
C ALA A 45 -14.04 -17.17 -7.47
N LEU A 46 -14.73 -17.98 -8.27
CA LEU A 46 -15.58 -17.50 -9.36
C LEU A 46 -16.83 -16.80 -8.83
N ALA A 47 -17.50 -17.39 -7.83
CA ALA A 47 -18.69 -16.81 -7.20
C ALA A 47 -18.38 -15.42 -6.62
N VAL A 48 -17.28 -15.28 -5.87
CA VAL A 48 -16.83 -14.01 -5.29
C VAL A 48 -16.59 -12.97 -6.37
N GLN A 49 -15.89 -13.31 -7.45
CA GLN A 49 -15.60 -12.33 -8.52
C GLN A 49 -16.85 -11.91 -9.32
N VAL A 50 -17.87 -12.77 -9.36
CA VAL A 50 -19.15 -12.46 -10.00
C VAL A 50 -20.02 -11.58 -9.11
N VAL A 51 -20.14 -11.93 -7.82
CA VAL A 51 -21.00 -11.23 -6.84
C VAL A 51 -20.38 -9.92 -6.38
N LEU A 52 -19.06 -9.89 -6.18
CA LEU A 52 -18.28 -8.74 -5.70
C LEU A 52 -17.29 -8.28 -6.79
N PRO A 53 -17.76 -7.63 -7.87
CA PRO A 53 -16.89 -7.13 -8.90
C PRO A 53 -16.08 -5.94 -8.39
N LEU A 54 -14.86 -6.21 -7.92
CA LEU A 54 -13.91 -5.18 -7.53
C LEU A 54 -13.55 -4.33 -8.76
N PRO A 55 -13.62 -2.98 -8.66
CA PRO A 55 -13.08 -2.11 -9.69
C PRO A 55 -11.59 -2.41 -9.84
N ARG A 56 -11.13 -2.57 -11.09
CA ARG A 56 -9.70 -2.80 -11.35
C ARG A 56 -8.91 -1.57 -10.93
N THR A 57 -8.21 -1.67 -9.81
CA THR A 57 -7.18 -0.70 -9.42
C THR A 57 -5.98 -0.89 -10.34
N GLY A 58 -5.45 0.20 -10.93
CA GLY A 58 -4.34 0.18 -11.89
C GLY A 58 -2.98 -0.33 -11.37
N LEU A 59 -2.96 -1.01 -10.22
CA LEU A 59 -1.78 -1.57 -9.54
C LEU A 59 -0.99 -2.59 -10.37
N GLY A 60 -1.60 -3.18 -11.40
CA GLY A 60 -1.07 -4.36 -12.07
C GLY A 60 0.09 -4.13 -13.04
N SER A 61 0.42 -2.90 -13.46
CA SER A 61 1.38 -2.67 -14.56
C SER A 61 2.76 -2.16 -14.14
N HIS A 62 2.97 -1.74 -12.89
CA HIS A 62 4.20 -1.02 -12.50
C HIS A 62 4.88 -1.51 -11.21
N MET A 63 4.49 -2.68 -10.68
CA MET A 63 5.12 -3.28 -9.51
C MET A 63 6.61 -3.57 -9.74
N ARG A 64 7.47 -3.06 -8.86
CA ARG A 64 8.92 -3.28 -8.90
C ARG A 64 9.34 -4.09 -7.67
N ILE A 65 9.65 -5.37 -7.90
CA ILE A 65 9.90 -6.33 -6.81
C ILE A 65 11.04 -5.88 -5.89
N THR A 66 12.14 -5.37 -6.43
CA THR A 66 13.29 -4.92 -5.62
C THR A 66 12.92 -3.74 -4.70
N ALA A 67 12.22 -2.75 -5.23
CA ALA A 67 11.74 -1.60 -4.45
C ALA A 67 10.65 -2.01 -3.44
N LEU A 68 9.82 -2.99 -3.78
CA LEU A 68 8.82 -3.57 -2.88
C LEU A 68 9.47 -4.30 -1.71
N VAL A 69 10.48 -5.14 -1.96
CA VAL A 69 11.24 -5.82 -0.90
C VAL A 69 11.88 -4.80 0.01
N TRP A 70 12.51 -3.76 -0.54
CA TRP A 70 13.11 -2.70 0.26
C TRP A 70 12.08 -1.92 1.08
N LEU A 71 10.91 -1.59 0.51
CA LEU A 71 9.79 -0.99 1.23
C LEU A 71 9.40 -1.85 2.44
N VAL A 72 9.20 -3.15 2.24
CA VAL A 72 8.79 -4.08 3.30
C VAL A 72 9.85 -4.17 4.39
N VAL A 73 11.11 -4.39 4.05
CA VAL A 73 12.20 -4.51 5.03
C VAL A 73 12.36 -3.22 5.84
N ARG A 74 12.39 -2.07 5.16
CA ARG A 74 12.54 -0.76 5.82
C ARG A 74 11.35 -0.45 6.73
N PHE A 75 10.14 -0.78 6.29
CA PHE A 75 8.91 -0.61 7.06
C PHE A 75 8.88 -1.48 8.31
N LEU A 76 9.23 -2.77 8.19
CA LEU A 76 9.31 -3.67 9.34
C LEU A 76 10.34 -3.19 10.37
N TRP A 77 11.46 -2.64 9.90
CA TRP A 77 12.45 -2.00 10.78
C TRP A 77 11.87 -0.77 11.49
N ASP A 78 11.23 0.15 10.77
CA ASP A 78 10.59 1.33 11.38
C ASP A 78 9.54 0.92 12.42
N MET A 79 8.72 -0.09 12.11
CA MET A 79 7.71 -0.64 13.01
C MET A 79 8.34 -1.24 14.27
N ALA A 80 9.41 -2.03 14.14
CA ALA A 80 10.12 -2.62 15.27
C ALA A 80 10.76 -1.55 16.17
N VAL A 81 11.45 -0.57 15.58
CA VAL A 81 12.07 0.54 16.32
C VAL A 81 11.03 1.36 17.07
N ALA A 82 9.93 1.72 16.40
CA ALA A 82 8.84 2.46 17.01
C ALA A 82 8.18 1.68 18.16
N THR A 83 8.03 0.35 18.01
CA THR A 83 7.50 -0.51 19.08
C THR A 83 8.39 -0.47 20.32
N VAL A 84 9.72 -0.57 20.14
CA VAL A 84 10.69 -0.50 21.24
C VAL A 84 10.69 0.89 21.89
N GLN A 85 10.57 1.96 21.10
CA GLN A 85 10.50 3.34 21.59
C GLN A 85 9.27 3.56 22.48
N VAL A 86 8.10 3.12 22.02
CA VAL A 86 6.84 3.20 22.79
C VAL A 86 6.91 2.35 24.05
N ALA A 87 7.38 1.10 23.95
CA ALA A 87 7.56 0.24 25.11
C ALA A 87 8.50 0.87 26.16
N GLY A 88 9.61 1.46 25.71
CA GLY A 88 10.56 2.17 26.58
C GLY A 88 9.96 3.41 27.24
N ALA A 89 9.11 4.16 26.53
CA ALA A 89 8.41 5.32 27.10
C ALA A 89 7.44 4.90 28.22
N VAL A 90 6.70 3.81 28.01
CA VAL A 90 5.78 3.23 29.00
C VAL A 90 6.54 2.75 30.25
N VAL A 91 7.62 1.98 30.07
CA VAL A 91 8.42 1.47 31.20
C VAL A 91 9.04 2.58 32.04
N ARG A 92 9.45 3.69 31.41
CA ARG A 92 10.02 4.86 32.11
C ARG A 92 8.97 5.74 32.79
N GLY A 93 7.68 5.48 32.60
CA GLY A 93 6.59 6.32 33.10
C GLY A 93 6.61 7.74 32.53
N ARG A 94 7.19 7.93 31.35
CA ARG A 94 7.27 9.26 30.72
C ARG A 94 5.89 9.65 30.22
N GLN A 95 5.44 10.86 30.56
CA GLN A 95 4.19 11.38 30.00
C GLN A 95 4.43 11.83 28.55
N PRO A 96 3.72 11.24 27.57
CA PRO A 96 3.94 11.55 26.17
C PRO A 96 3.25 12.85 25.78
N LEU A 97 3.91 13.66 24.95
CA LEU A 97 3.35 14.91 24.43
C LEU A 97 2.57 14.64 23.14
N ASN A 98 1.25 14.49 23.28
CA ASN A 98 0.37 14.22 22.13
C ASN A 98 0.28 15.43 21.19
N ALA A 99 0.28 15.20 19.88
CA ALA A 99 0.12 16.24 18.88
C ALA A 99 -0.69 15.77 17.66
N ILE A 100 -1.35 16.70 16.99
CA ILE A 100 -1.97 16.46 15.67
C ILE A 100 -1.10 17.09 14.61
N VAL A 101 -0.61 16.29 13.67
CA VAL A 101 0.26 16.72 12.57
C VAL A 101 -0.47 16.62 11.25
N ARG A 102 -0.44 17.72 10.50
CA ARG A 102 -0.98 17.80 9.14
C ARG A 102 0.12 17.53 8.10
N VAL A 103 -0.06 16.48 7.30
CA VAL A 103 0.85 16.11 6.22
C VAL A 103 0.13 16.19 4.87
N GLN A 104 0.72 16.96 3.96
CA GLN A 104 0.32 17.05 2.56
C GLN A 104 1.15 16.02 1.79
N LEU A 105 0.48 15.03 1.20
CA LEU A 105 1.11 14.01 0.37
C LEU A 105 1.45 14.59 -1.01
N ALA A 106 2.45 13.99 -1.65
CA ALA A 106 2.93 14.38 -2.98
C ALA A 106 2.09 13.78 -4.12
N CYS A 107 1.44 12.63 -3.90
CA CYS A 107 0.67 11.92 -4.92
C CYS A 107 -0.85 12.11 -4.76
N ASP A 108 -1.51 12.57 -5.83
CA ASP A 108 -2.96 12.73 -5.94
C ASP A 108 -3.72 11.45 -6.31
N SER A 109 -3.44 10.35 -5.59
CA SER A 109 -4.08 9.06 -5.83
C SER A 109 -4.67 8.48 -4.55
N ASP A 110 -5.97 8.21 -4.59
CA ASP A 110 -6.76 7.59 -3.52
C ASP A 110 -6.11 6.32 -2.96
N LEU A 111 -5.50 5.54 -3.85
CA LEU A 111 -4.87 4.28 -3.49
C LEU A 111 -3.59 4.51 -2.70
N PHE A 112 -2.71 5.40 -3.18
CA PHE A 112 -1.46 5.72 -2.50
C PHE A 112 -1.74 6.40 -1.16
N LEU A 113 -2.73 7.31 -1.10
CA LEU A 113 -3.19 7.89 0.15
C LEU A 113 -3.67 6.82 1.14
N THR A 114 -4.43 5.82 0.67
CA THR A 114 -4.89 4.72 1.53
C THR A 114 -3.72 3.86 2.01
N MET A 115 -2.75 3.56 1.14
CA MET A 115 -1.55 2.80 1.51
C MET A 115 -0.70 3.55 2.53
N VAL A 116 -0.41 4.83 2.30
CA VAL A 116 0.33 5.67 3.24
C VAL A 116 -0.40 5.72 4.58
N ALA A 117 -1.71 6.00 4.58
CA ALA A 117 -2.47 6.09 5.81
C ALA A 117 -2.50 4.77 6.60
N GLY A 118 -2.69 3.64 5.92
CA GLY A 118 -2.66 2.32 6.52
C GLY A 118 -1.30 1.95 7.09
N MET A 119 -0.23 2.17 6.31
CA MET A 119 1.13 1.88 6.75
C MET A 119 1.55 2.78 7.92
N THR A 120 1.24 4.07 7.89
CA THR A 120 1.58 4.96 9.01
C THR A 120 0.82 4.59 10.28
N THR A 121 -0.43 4.15 10.16
CA THR A 121 -1.21 3.67 11.33
C THR A 121 -0.67 2.38 11.92
N LEU A 122 -0.01 1.55 11.10
CA LEU A 122 0.65 0.33 11.57
C LEU A 122 1.96 0.61 12.32
N VAL A 123 2.58 1.79 12.15
CA VAL A 123 3.76 2.18 12.91
C VAL A 123 3.31 2.69 14.29
N PRO A 124 3.68 2.00 15.39
CA PRO A 124 3.28 2.43 16.72
C PRO A 124 3.75 3.85 17.02
N GLY A 125 2.93 4.62 17.74
CA GLY A 125 3.24 6.02 18.06
C GLY A 125 2.62 7.04 17.10
N SER A 126 1.98 6.60 16.00
CA SER A 126 1.13 7.47 15.18
C SER A 126 -0.12 6.74 14.68
N VAL A 127 -1.24 7.45 14.57
CA VAL A 127 -2.49 6.95 13.98
C VAL A 127 -3.11 8.00 13.07
N VAL A 128 -3.58 7.59 11.91
CA VAL A 128 -4.30 8.50 11.01
C VAL A 128 -5.73 8.68 11.52
N ILE A 129 -6.09 9.92 11.83
CA ILE A 129 -7.45 10.27 12.29
C ILE A 129 -8.35 10.71 11.14
N GLN A 130 -7.77 11.33 10.11
CA GLN A 130 -8.53 11.81 8.97
C GLN A 130 -7.67 11.87 7.71
N ALA A 131 -8.27 11.48 6.57
CA ALA A 131 -7.64 11.59 5.27
C ALA A 131 -8.62 12.22 4.26
N TYR A 132 -8.17 13.30 3.61
CA TYR A 132 -8.92 14.03 2.60
C TYR A 132 -8.36 13.71 1.22
N ARG A 133 -9.06 12.84 0.50
CA ARG A 133 -8.66 12.33 -0.82
C ARG A 133 -8.46 13.42 -1.87
N ARG A 134 -9.38 14.37 -1.96
CA ARG A 134 -9.37 15.45 -2.96
C ARG A 134 -8.22 16.43 -2.81
N GLN A 135 -7.59 16.45 -1.62
CA GLN A 135 -6.50 17.36 -1.29
C GLN A 135 -5.22 16.59 -0.97
N SER A 136 -5.22 15.25 -1.10
CA SER A 136 -4.10 14.38 -0.70
C SER A 136 -3.52 14.72 0.67
N LEU A 137 -4.42 14.95 1.63
CA LEU A 137 -4.08 15.49 2.93
C LEU A 137 -4.40 14.49 4.04
N VAL A 138 -3.46 14.25 4.95
CA VAL A 138 -3.62 13.33 6.07
C VAL A 138 -3.36 14.05 7.39
N TYR A 139 -4.25 13.83 8.35
CA TYR A 139 -4.08 14.26 9.73
C TYR A 139 -3.72 13.04 10.59
N LEU A 140 -2.60 13.17 11.29
CA LEU A 140 -2.06 12.12 12.14
C LEU A 140 -2.09 12.57 13.58
N HIS A 141 -2.57 11.71 14.46
CA HIS A 141 -2.36 11.84 15.88
C HIS A 141 -1.05 11.12 16.23
N VAL A 142 -0.11 11.87 16.81
CA VAL A 142 1.18 11.37 17.25
C VAL A 142 1.13 11.25 18.77
N LEU A 143 1.46 10.07 19.27
CA LEU A 143 1.45 9.77 20.70
C LEU A 143 2.43 10.69 21.44
N ASP A 144 3.64 10.83 20.90
CA ASP A 144 4.71 11.57 21.54
C ASP A 144 5.55 12.33 20.52
N ILE A 145 5.27 13.63 20.37
CA ILE A 145 5.88 14.47 19.36
C ILE A 145 7.36 14.76 19.65
N GLU A 146 7.77 14.77 20.92
CA GLU A 146 9.17 14.96 21.30
C GLU A 146 9.99 13.72 20.93
N GLN A 147 9.46 12.53 21.25
CA GLN A 147 10.12 11.28 20.91
C GLN A 147 10.22 11.10 19.39
N ALA A 148 9.21 11.57 18.65
CA ALA A 148 9.20 11.54 17.21
C ALA A 148 10.17 12.54 16.54
N GLY A 149 10.87 13.39 17.31
CA GLY A 149 11.78 14.40 16.78
C GLY A 149 11.09 15.67 16.26
N GLY A 150 9.85 15.91 16.69
CA GLY A 150 9.07 17.08 16.34
C GLY A 150 8.21 16.92 15.08
N VAL A 151 7.41 17.95 14.80
CA VAL A 151 6.46 17.99 13.67
C VAL A 151 7.15 17.79 12.32
N GLY A 152 8.35 18.37 12.16
CA GLY A 152 9.13 18.25 10.92
C GLY A 152 9.58 16.81 10.65
N ALA A 153 10.06 16.11 11.68
CA ALA A 153 10.50 14.72 11.56
C ALA A 153 9.34 13.77 11.25
N VAL A 154 8.17 13.97 11.88
CA VAL A 154 6.95 13.21 11.56
C VAL A 154 6.54 13.43 10.11
N ARG A 155 6.52 14.68 9.64
CA ARG A 155 6.20 14.99 8.24
C ARG A 155 7.19 14.31 7.28
N GLN A 156 8.48 14.39 7.56
CA GLN A 156 9.50 13.74 6.75
C GLN A 156 9.38 12.22 6.75
N ALA A 157 9.05 11.60 7.88
CA ALA A 157 8.86 10.15 7.97
C ALA A 157 7.68 9.68 7.10
N VAL A 158 6.56 10.41 7.14
CA VAL A 158 5.38 10.12 6.30
C VAL A 158 5.69 10.31 4.82
N LEU A 159 6.35 11.40 4.44
CA LEU A 159 6.74 11.66 3.05
C LEU A 159 7.77 10.66 2.54
N ALA A 160 8.73 10.26 3.38
CA ALA A 160 9.66 9.20 3.05
C ALA A 160 8.92 7.90 2.81
N GLN A 161 7.94 7.54 3.66
CA GLN A 161 7.12 6.36 3.49
C GLN A 161 6.32 6.39 2.18
N GLU A 162 5.69 7.52 1.86
CA GLU A 162 5.03 7.75 0.58
C GLU A 162 5.98 7.52 -0.60
N GLU A 163 7.18 8.09 -0.55
CA GLU A 163 8.19 7.93 -1.57
C GLU A 163 8.58 6.45 -1.78
N ARG A 164 8.72 5.66 -0.71
CA ARG A 164 9.01 4.21 -0.84
C ARG A 164 7.86 3.46 -1.51
N ILE A 165 6.62 3.80 -1.17
CA ILE A 165 5.43 3.19 -1.77
C ILE A 165 5.36 3.56 -3.25
N LEU A 166 5.56 4.84 -3.61
CA LEU A 166 5.61 5.30 -5.01
C LEU A 166 6.73 4.63 -5.79
N ARG A 167 7.93 4.45 -5.20
CA ARG A 167 9.02 3.73 -5.87
C ARG A 167 8.67 2.27 -6.14
N ALA A 168 7.93 1.62 -5.24
CA ALA A 168 7.57 0.21 -5.34
C ALA A 168 6.40 -0.05 -6.30
N LEU A 169 5.39 0.82 -6.29
CA LEU A 169 4.09 0.57 -6.92
C LEU A 169 3.67 1.65 -7.94
N GLY A 170 4.31 2.82 -7.92
CA GLY A 170 3.96 3.98 -8.72
C GLY A 170 4.27 3.83 -10.21
N SER A 171 3.35 4.33 -11.03
CA SER A 171 3.59 4.57 -12.46
C SER A 171 4.63 5.68 -12.68
N GLN A 172 5.18 5.78 -13.89
CA GLN A 172 6.12 6.86 -14.21
C GLN A 172 5.47 8.25 -14.10
N ALA A 173 4.19 8.36 -14.45
CA ALA A 173 3.43 9.60 -14.33
C ALA A 173 3.25 10.03 -12.85
N GLU A 174 2.96 9.07 -11.96
CA GLU A 174 2.82 9.35 -10.52
C GLU A 174 4.16 9.72 -9.88
N LEU A 175 5.25 9.08 -10.28
CA LEU A 175 6.60 9.44 -9.81
C LEU A 175 7.02 10.84 -10.27
N ALA A 176 6.74 11.18 -11.53
CA ALA A 176 7.02 12.51 -12.07
C ALA A 176 6.18 13.59 -11.39
N ALA A 177 4.88 13.33 -11.18
CA ALA A 177 3.98 14.25 -10.47
C ALA A 177 4.42 14.48 -9.02
N ALA A 178 4.93 13.44 -8.35
CA ALA A 178 5.44 13.52 -6.99
C ALA A 178 6.88 14.07 -6.88
N GLY A 179 7.55 14.36 -8.02
CA GLY A 179 8.96 14.79 -8.03
C GLY A 179 9.94 13.72 -7.53
N VAL A 180 9.55 12.45 -7.53
CA VAL A 180 10.35 11.33 -7.03
C VAL A 180 11.20 10.78 -8.16
N SER A 181 12.51 11.02 -8.10
CA SER A 181 13.47 10.38 -8.99
C SER A 181 13.51 8.87 -8.69
N PRO A 182 13.42 8.01 -9.73
CA PRO A 182 13.58 6.59 -9.52
C PRO A 182 15.02 6.27 -9.06
N PRO A 183 15.23 5.13 -8.38
CA PRO A 183 16.44 4.89 -7.58
C PRO A 183 17.66 4.59 -8.46
N VAL A 184 18.80 5.28 -8.29
CA VAL A 184 20.01 5.36 -9.17
C VAL A 184 20.42 4.11 -9.97
N TRP A 185 20.19 2.89 -9.48
CA TRP A 185 20.36 1.63 -10.23
C TRP A 185 19.33 1.43 -11.37
N TRP A 186 18.37 2.35 -11.51
CA TRP A 186 17.22 2.32 -12.41
C TRP A 186 17.45 2.87 -13.81
N ALA A 187 18.65 3.36 -14.16
CA ALA A 187 18.86 4.03 -15.43
C ALA A 187 18.27 3.15 -16.56
N PRO A 188 17.21 3.61 -17.26
CA PRO A 188 16.66 2.83 -18.36
C PRO A 188 17.83 2.58 -19.30
N TRP A 189 17.99 1.34 -19.75
CA TRP A 189 18.94 1.01 -20.81
C TRP A 189 18.59 1.92 -21.99
N ARG A 190 19.25 3.08 -22.08
CA ARG A 190 19.27 3.90 -23.28
C ARG A 190 20.08 3.07 -24.24
N GLY A 191 19.36 2.27 -25.02
CA GLY A 191 19.86 1.73 -26.26
C GLY A 191 20.59 2.85 -26.97
N LYS A 192 21.84 2.56 -27.29
CA LYS A 192 22.73 3.41 -28.04
C LYS A 192 22.09 3.59 -29.41
N GLU A 193 21.23 4.58 -29.59
CA GLU A 193 20.92 5.07 -30.93
C GLU A 193 22.17 5.85 -31.36
N SER A 194 23.01 5.07 -32.03
CA SER A 194 24.20 5.45 -32.75
C SER A 194 23.94 6.61 -33.70
N ALA A 195 24.93 7.51 -33.72
CA ALA A 195 25.23 8.42 -34.81
C ALA A 195 25.29 7.73 -36.18
#